data_AF-A0A8X6KKF4-F1
#
_entry.id   AF-A0A8X6KKF4-F1
#
_cell.length_a   1.000
_cell.length_b   1.000
_cell.length_c   1.000
_cell.angle_alpha   90.00
_cell.angle_beta   90.00
_cell.angle_gamma   90.00
#
_symmetry.space_group_name_H-M   'P 1'
#
loop_
_entity.id
_entity.type
_entity.pdbx_description
1 polymer ?
#
loop_
_entity_poly.entity_id
_entity_poly.type
_entity_poly.pdbx_seq_one_letter_code
_entity_poly.pdbx_strand_id
1 'polypeptide(L)'
;MGESPFNSNLMTNFFREWGIKHHVTPPHFPRANGQKERAVQTVKNYLTKAAEGGKDLYVVLLDYRIQPAKDMPSSAELLMGRKLRTFLPSHPGQLRPTFDVEKAREALRKRQIIQIKYAHKHTTMLPVLHQNAKICSQAYNNVACATSKC
;
A
#
# COMPACT_ATOMS: atom_id res chain seq x y z
N MET A 1 5.23 -17.11 -19.84
CA MET A 1 5.11 -16.02 -18.85
C MET A 1 5.77 -16.50 -17.56
N GLY A 2 6.75 -15.76 -17.05
CA GLY A 2 7.54 -16.18 -15.88
C GLY A 2 6.71 -16.21 -14.61
N GLU A 3 6.88 -17.23 -13.79
CA GLU A 3 6.28 -17.31 -12.47
C GLU A 3 6.68 -16.09 -11.64
N SER A 4 5.75 -15.59 -10.83
CA SER A 4 6.03 -14.48 -9.91
C SER A 4 7.15 -14.91 -8.94
N PRO A 5 8.28 -14.18 -8.84
CA PRO A 5 9.39 -14.57 -7.97
C PRO A 5 8.98 -14.65 -6.49
N PHE A 6 7.90 -13.96 -6.12
CA PHE A 6 7.33 -13.93 -4.77
C PHE A 6 6.60 -15.22 -4.38
N ASN A 7 6.23 -16.07 -5.34
CA ASN A 7 5.59 -17.37 -5.09
C ASN A 7 6.59 -18.54 -5.18
N SER A 8 7.89 -18.27 -5.30
CA SER A 8 8.91 -19.31 -5.33
C SER A 8 9.03 -20.03 -3.99
N ASN A 9 9.50 -21.28 -4.02
CA ASN A 9 9.81 -22.05 -2.81
C ASN A 9 10.85 -21.33 -1.94
N LEU A 10 11.83 -20.68 -2.58
CA LEU A 10 12.85 -19.88 -1.90
C LEU A 10 12.21 -18.78 -1.07
N MET A 11 11.30 -18.00 -1.66
CA MET A 11 10.65 -16.93 -0.90
C MET A 11 9.71 -17.43 0.19
N THR A 12 9.03 -18.56 -0.06
CA THR A 12 8.16 -19.17 0.94
C THR A 12 8.96 -19.61 2.18
N ASN A 13 10.15 -20.19 1.98
CA ASN A 13 11.03 -20.58 3.08
C ASN A 13 11.58 -19.36 3.81
N PHE A 14 12.04 -18.33 3.08
CA PHE A 14 12.47 -17.07 3.69
C PHE A 14 11.39 -16.47 4.59
N PHE A 15 10.14 -16.37 4.11
CA PHE A 15 9.06 -15.82 4.92
C PHE A 15 8.77 -16.68 6.16
N ARG A 16 8.86 -18.02 6.05
CA ARG A 16 8.68 -18.93 7.18
C ARG A 16 9.76 -18.76 8.24
N GLU A 17 11.02 -18.70 7.83
CA GLU A 17 12.18 -18.54 8.73
C GLU A 17 12.11 -17.22 9.50
N TRP A 18 11.67 -16.15 8.83
CA TRP A 18 11.53 -14.82 9.42
C TRP A 18 10.20 -14.60 10.16
N GLY A 19 9.32 -15.61 10.21
CA GLY A 19 8.01 -15.48 10.85
C GLY A 19 7.05 -14.50 10.16
N ILE A 20 7.25 -14.23 8.88
CA ILE A 20 6.46 -13.30 8.07
C ILE A 20 5.29 -14.04 7.42
N LYS A 21 4.07 -13.57 7.68
CA LYS A 21 2.88 -14.08 6.98
C LYS A 21 2.78 -13.47 5.57
N HIS A 22 3.15 -14.25 4.56
CA HIS A 22 3.06 -13.83 3.17
C HIS A 22 1.62 -13.93 2.64
N HIS A 23 1.06 -12.79 2.23
CA HIS A 23 -0.27 -12.71 1.62
C HIS A 23 -0.15 -12.47 0.12
N VAL A 24 -0.53 -13.48 -0.67
CA VAL A 24 -0.53 -13.41 -2.13
C VAL A 24 -1.91 -12.99 -2.61
N THR A 25 -1.96 -11.94 -3.43
CA THR A 25 -3.19 -11.58 -4.14
C THR A 25 -3.42 -12.56 -5.29
N PRO A 26 -4.64 -13.12 -5.45
CA PRO A 26 -4.96 -13.97 -6.59
C PRO A 26 -4.62 -13.30 -7.92
N PRO A 27 -4.28 -14.08 -8.96
CA PRO A 27 -4.16 -13.54 -10.31
C PRO A 27 -5.46 -12.82 -10.70
N HIS A 28 -5.34 -11.73 -11.45
CA HIS A 28 -6.46 -10.91 -11.91
C HIS A 28 -7.24 -10.13 -10.82
N PHE A 29 -6.62 -9.89 -9.67
CA PHE A 29 -7.18 -9.00 -8.64
C PHE A 29 -6.32 -7.74 -8.39
N PRO A 30 -6.08 -6.88 -9.42
CA PRO A 30 -5.19 -5.72 -9.31
C PRO A 30 -5.69 -4.69 -8.29
N ARG A 31 -7.01 -4.66 -8.00
CA ARG A 31 -7.62 -3.76 -7.02
C ARG A 31 -6.98 -3.87 -5.63
N ALA A 32 -6.51 -5.06 -5.23
CA ALA A 32 -5.83 -5.23 -3.95
C ALA A 32 -4.43 -4.57 -3.90
N ASN A 33 -3.78 -4.36 -5.05
CA ASN A 33 -2.44 -3.78 -5.13
C ASN A 33 -2.45 -2.29 -5.49
N GLY A 34 -3.62 -1.67 -5.70
CA GLY A 34 -3.73 -0.28 -6.16
C GLY A 34 -2.99 0.74 -5.29
N GLN A 35 -2.89 0.52 -3.97
CA GLN A 35 -2.11 1.40 -3.09
C GLN A 35 -0.60 1.31 -3.39
N LYS A 36 -0.08 0.10 -3.60
CA LYS A 36 1.32 -0.14 -3.96
C LYS A 36 1.63 0.46 -5.33
N GLU A 37 0.76 0.22 -6.32
CA GLU A 37 0.88 0.78 -7.67
C GLU A 37 0.90 2.31 -7.66
N ARG A 38 0.00 2.93 -6.90
CA ARG A 38 -0.03 4.40 -6.77
C ARG A 38 1.24 4.93 -6.11
N ALA A 39 1.74 4.27 -5.07
CA ALA A 39 2.99 4.67 -4.41
C ALA A 39 4.18 4.55 -5.38
N VAL A 40 4.29 3.46 -6.13
CA VAL A 40 5.32 3.25 -7.16
C VAL A 40 5.24 4.34 -8.23
N GLN A 41 4.04 4.67 -8.71
CA GLN A 41 3.86 5.76 -9.67
C GLN A 41 4.36 7.10 -9.11
N THR A 42 4.04 7.43 -7.85
CA THR A 42 4.54 8.65 -7.21
C THR A 42 6.06 8.65 -7.14
N VAL A 43 6.69 7.56 -6.68
CA VAL A 43 8.16 7.49 -6.60
C VAL A 43 8.79 7.62 -7.98
N LYS A 44 8.28 6.92 -9.00
CA LYS A 44 8.76 7.05 -10.38
C LYS A 44 8.72 8.50 -10.86
N ASN A 45 7.61 9.21 -10.64
CA ASN A 45 7.51 10.61 -11.02
C ASN A 45 8.54 11.51 -10.32
N TYR A 46 8.87 11.22 -9.05
CA TYR A 46 9.93 11.93 -8.32
C TYR A 46 11.31 11.66 -8.94
N LEU A 47 11.59 10.39 -9.26
CA LEU A 47 12.86 9.98 -9.87
C LEU A 47 13.06 10.56 -11.27
N THR A 48 12.01 10.57 -12.10
CA THR A 48 12.07 11.16 -13.45
C THR A 48 12.39 12.66 -13.37
N LYS A 49 11.70 13.41 -12.49
CA LYS A 49 11.98 14.83 -12.28
C LYS A 49 13.39 15.09 -11.71
N ALA A 50 13.90 14.19 -10.88
CA ALA A 50 15.26 14.27 -10.36
C ALA A 50 16.30 14.10 -11.47
N ALA A 51 16.09 13.12 -12.35
CA ALA A 51 16.96 12.86 -13.49
C ALA A 51 16.96 14.02 -14.49
N GLU A 52 15.79 14.58 -14.81
CA GLU A 52 15.65 15.75 -15.68
C GLU A 52 16.30 17.00 -15.09
N GLY A 53 16.20 17.18 -13.77
CA GLY A 53 16.72 18.35 -13.06
C GLY A 53 18.16 18.20 -12.52
N GLY A 54 18.84 17.08 -12.77
CA GLY A 54 20.19 16.81 -12.27
C GLY A 54 20.30 16.78 -10.73
N LYS A 55 19.21 16.45 -10.02
CA LYS A 55 19.18 16.43 -8.55
C LYS A 55 19.67 15.09 -8.01
N ASP A 56 20.33 15.13 -6.85
CA ASP A 56 20.71 13.93 -6.11
C ASP A 56 19.47 13.11 -5.71
N LEU A 57 19.52 11.82 -6.01
CA LEU A 57 18.52 10.81 -5.66
C LEU A 57 18.17 10.82 -4.16
N TYR A 58 19.17 10.96 -3.29
CA TYR A 58 18.96 10.90 -1.84
C TYR A 58 18.15 12.09 -1.32
N VAL A 59 18.37 13.27 -1.91
CA VAL A 59 17.60 14.49 -1.59
C VAL A 59 16.15 14.32 -2.00
N VAL A 60 15.91 13.79 -3.19
CA VAL A 60 14.55 13.56 -3.72
C VAL A 60 13.80 12.50 -2.90
N LEU A 61 14.50 11.44 -2.47
CA LEU A 61 13.93 10.44 -1.58
C LEU A 61 13.64 11.00 -0.19
N LEU A 62 14.49 11.89 0.33
CA LEU A 62 14.21 12.61 1.58
C LEU A 62 12.94 13.44 1.45
N ASP A 63 12.83 14.25 0.39
CA ASP A 63 11.66 15.09 0.10
C ASP A 63 10.38 14.27 0.01
N TYR A 64 10.42 13.12 -0.66
CA TYR A 64 9.28 12.20 -0.71
C TYR A 64 8.86 11.70 0.68
N ARG A 65 9.81 11.37 1.55
CA ARG A 65 9.54 10.80 2.89
C ARG A 65 9.01 11.84 3.88
N ILE A 66 9.45 13.09 3.76
CA ILE A 66 9.03 14.19 4.66
C ILE A 66 7.74 14.87 4.21
N GLN A 67 7.26 14.59 3.00
CA GLN A 67 6.06 15.24 2.49
C GLN A 67 4.82 14.73 3.24
N PRO A 68 4.09 15.59 3.96
CA PRO A 68 2.86 15.18 4.63
C PRO A 68 1.76 14.93 3.60
N ALA A 69 0.82 14.06 3.97
CA ALA A 69 -0.44 13.96 3.24
C ALA A 69 -1.43 14.99 3.79
N LYS A 70 -2.48 15.32 3.02
CA LYS A 70 -3.46 16.36 3.38
C LYS A 70 -3.97 16.26 4.82
N ASP A 71 -4.29 15.04 5.26
CA ASP A 71 -4.91 14.76 6.57
C ASP A 71 -4.03 13.87 7.45
N MET A 72 -2.77 13.64 7.09
CA MET A 72 -1.88 12.72 7.80
C MET A 72 -0.43 13.23 7.84
N PRO A 73 0.30 12.97 8.94
CA PRO A 73 1.74 13.20 9.00
C PRO A 73 2.48 12.49 7.86
N SER A 74 3.69 12.95 7.58
CA SER A 74 4.54 12.32 6.56
C SER A 74 4.92 10.89 6.93
N SER A 75 5.30 10.09 5.93
CA SER A 75 5.74 8.71 6.14
C SER A 75 6.92 8.63 7.12
N ALA A 76 7.85 9.58 7.05
CA ALA A 76 8.98 9.65 7.97
C ALA A 76 8.53 9.97 9.41
N GLU A 77 7.58 10.89 9.59
CA GLU A 77 7.07 11.22 10.92
C GLU A 77 6.30 10.04 11.54
N LEU A 78 5.50 9.33 10.74
CA LEU A 78 4.77 8.14 11.20
C LEU A 78 5.73 7.02 11.63
N LEU A 79 6.85 6.86 10.94
CA LEU A 79 7.83 5.82 11.23
C LEU A 79 8.76 6.19 12.39
N MET A 80 9.24 7.44 12.43
CA MET A 80 10.30 7.87 13.33
C MET A 80 9.79 8.63 14.56
N GLY A 81 8.51 8.99 14.59
CA GLY A 81 7.90 9.78 15.66
C GLY A 81 8.41 11.21 15.77
N ARG A 82 9.08 11.74 14.73
CA ARG A 82 9.70 13.07 14.71
C ARG A 82 9.84 13.58 13.29
N LYS A 83 10.07 14.89 13.14
CA LYS A 83 10.49 15.45 11.86
C LYS A 83 11.96 15.15 11.59
N LEU A 84 12.27 14.88 10.32
CA LEU A 84 13.65 14.77 9.85
C LEU A 84 14.21 16.16 9.60
N ARG A 85 15.54 16.28 9.71
CA ARG A 85 16.24 17.52 9.38
C ARG A 85 16.30 17.66 7.85
N THR A 86 15.97 18.85 7.36
CA THR A 86 15.95 19.18 5.94
C THR A 86 16.87 20.38 5.68
N PHE A 87 16.97 20.80 4.42
CA PHE A 87 17.70 22.02 4.05
C PHE A 87 17.03 23.29 4.57
N LEU A 88 15.74 23.21 4.90
CA LEU A 88 15.02 24.33 5.50
C LEU A 88 15.29 24.37 7.02
N PRO A 89 15.53 25.57 7.58
CA PRO A 89 15.70 25.70 9.01
C PRO A 89 14.43 25.20 9.72
N SER A 90 14.63 24.32 10.69
CA SER A 90 13.56 23.73 11.50
C SER A 90 13.83 23.97 12.97
N HIS A 91 12.78 24.14 13.76
CA HIS A 91 12.91 24.36 15.19
C HIS A 91 13.46 23.08 15.88
N PRO A 92 14.49 23.16 16.74
CA PRO A 92 15.10 21.98 17.35
C PRO A 92 14.12 21.08 18.11
N GLY A 93 13.07 21.66 18.69
CA GLY A 93 12.01 20.91 19.36
C GLY A 93 11.25 19.94 18.43
N GLN A 94 11.15 20.24 17.13
CA GLN A 94 10.46 19.38 16.16
C GLN A 94 11.29 18.14 15.76
N LEU A 95 12.60 18.17 16.01
CA LEU A 95 13.50 17.06 15.77
C LEU A 95 13.48 16.03 16.91
N ARG A 96 12.76 16.31 18.01
CA ARG A 96 12.59 15.39 19.12
C ARG A 96 11.40 14.45 18.87
N PRO A 97 11.48 13.19 19.33
CA PRO A 97 10.38 12.24 19.21
C PRO A 97 9.19 12.69 20.06
N THR A 98 8.28 13.42 19.43
CA THR A 98 7.06 13.95 20.04
C THR A 98 5.93 13.68 19.05
N PHE A 99 5.46 12.43 19.06
CA PHE A 99 4.45 11.96 18.12
C PHE A 99 3.27 11.36 18.85
N ASP A 100 2.11 11.97 18.65
CA ASP A 100 0.84 11.48 19.17
C ASP A 100 0.35 10.34 18.27
N VAL A 101 0.67 9.12 18.68
CA VAL A 101 0.30 7.88 17.97
C VAL A 101 -1.22 7.73 17.91
N GLU A 102 -1.95 8.09 18.96
CA GLU A 102 -3.39 7.91 19.01
C GLU A 102 -4.09 8.89 18.06
N LYS A 103 -3.67 10.15 18.05
CA LYS A 103 -4.18 11.12 17.07
C LYS A 103 -3.91 10.68 15.63
N ALA A 104 -2.74 10.12 15.35
CA ALA A 104 -2.41 9.60 14.02
C ALA A 104 -3.27 8.38 13.65
N ARG A 105 -3.52 7.47 14.60
CA ARG A 105 -4.42 6.31 14.43
C ARG A 105 -5.85 6.75 14.16
N GLU A 106 -6.35 7.74 14.90
CA GLU A 106 -7.68 8.29 14.67
C GLU A 106 -7.83 8.92 13.29
N ALA A 107 -6.85 9.72 12.87
CA ALA A 107 -6.83 10.31 11.52
C ALA A 107 -6.81 9.22 10.43
N LEU A 108 -6.03 8.15 10.62
CA LEU A 108 -6.01 7.01 9.72
C LEU A 108 -7.37 6.30 9.66
N ARG A 109 -8.01 6.03 10.80
CA ARG A 109 -9.34 5.41 10.86
C ARG A 109 -10.38 6.25 10.13
N LYS A 110 -10.41 7.57 10.38
CA LYS A 110 -11.31 8.52 9.69
C LYS A 110 -11.13 8.45 8.18
N ARG A 111 -9.87 8.44 7.72
CA ARG A 111 -9.55 8.32 6.29
C ARG A 111 -10.01 6.99 5.69
N GLN A 112 -9.80 5.87 6.39
CA GLN A 112 -10.24 4.55 5.93
C GLN A 112 -11.77 4.47 5.82
N ILE A 113 -12.50 4.99 6.81
CA ILE A 113 -13.98 5.05 6.77
C ILE A 113 -14.46 5.84 5.54
N ILE A 114 -13.84 6.98 5.27
CA ILE A 114 -14.16 7.80 4.10
C ILE A 114 -13.85 7.04 2.80
N GLN A 115 -12.69 6.38 2.70
CA GLN A 115 -12.30 5.60 1.53
C GLN A 115 -13.27 4.44 1.27
N ILE A 116 -13.67 3.72 2.31
CA ILE A 116 -14.67 2.65 2.26
C ILE A 116 -16.00 3.21 1.76
N LYS A 117 -16.46 4.34 2.31
CA LYS A 117 -17.71 5.00 1.88
C LYS A 117 -17.68 5.35 0.38
N TYR A 118 -16.59 5.92 -0.13
CA TYR A 118 -16.47 6.23 -1.55
C TYR A 118 -16.34 4.98 -2.43
N ALA A 119 -15.59 3.98 -1.98
CA ALA A 119 -15.44 2.71 -2.69
C ALA A 119 -16.78 1.98 -2.84
N HIS A 120 -17.64 2.03 -1.82
CA HIS A 120 -18.95 1.38 -1.83
C HIS A 120 -20.08 2.20 -2.44
N LYS A 121 -19.85 3.48 -2.78
CA LYS A 121 -20.90 4.39 -3.29
C LYS A 121 -21.63 3.86 -4.52
N HIS A 122 -20.93 3.08 -5.34
CA HIS A 122 -21.45 2.50 -6.58
C HIS A 122 -21.43 0.97 -6.57
N THR A 123 -21.27 0.33 -5.40
CA THR A 123 -21.29 -1.13 -5.28
C THR A 123 -22.66 -1.62 -4.85
N THR A 124 -23.15 -2.66 -5.51
CA THR A 124 -24.29 -3.46 -5.04
C THR A 124 -23.79 -4.59 -4.14
N MET A 125 -24.61 -4.99 -3.17
CA MET A 125 -24.31 -6.18 -2.37
C MET A 125 -24.33 -7.41 -3.27
N LEU A 126 -23.28 -8.22 -3.20
CA LEU A 126 -23.25 -9.51 -3.87
C LEU A 126 -24.21 -10.48 -3.14
N PRO A 127 -24.92 -11.34 -3.89
CA PRO A 127 -25.75 -12.38 -3.27
C PRO A 127 -24.90 -13.30 -2.40
N VAL A 128 -25.48 -13.76 -1.30
CA VAL A 128 -24.83 -14.71 -0.39
C VAL A 128 -24.57 -16.01 -1.15
N LEU A 129 -23.33 -16.49 -1.11
CA LEU A 129 -22.97 -17.77 -1.71
C LEU A 129 -23.41 -18.89 -0.78
N HIS A 130 -24.40 -19.67 -1.20
CA HIS A 130 -24.81 -20.89 -0.52
C HIS A 130 -23.84 -22.03 -0.80
N GLN A 131 -23.75 -22.99 0.12
CA GLN A 131 -22.93 -24.20 -0.05
C GLN A 131 -23.42 -24.98 -1.29
N ASN A 132 -22.50 -25.45 -2.13
CA ASN A 132 -22.76 -26.06 -3.45
C ASN A 132 -23.29 -25.10 -4.54
N ALA A 133 -23.24 -23.78 -4.34
CA ALA A 133 -23.53 -22.85 -5.42
C ALA A 133 -22.49 -23.01 -6.55
N LYS A 134 -22.94 -23.00 -7.81
CA LYS A 134 -22.05 -22.98 -8.97
C LYS A 134 -21.40 -21.60 -9.06
N ILE A 135 -20.09 -21.55 -8.84
CA ILE A 135 -19.28 -20.35 -8.99
C ILE A 135 -18.47 -20.52 -10.26
N CYS A 136 -18.60 -19.57 -11.18
CA CYS A 136 -17.82 -19.54 -12.40
C CYS A 136 -16.72 -18.48 -12.26
N SER A 137 -15.47 -18.92 -12.30
CA SER A 137 -14.32 -18.02 -12.35
C SER A 137 -13.87 -17.85 -13.80
N GLN A 138 -13.66 -16.61 -14.20
CA GLN A 138 -13.19 -16.30 -15.54
C GLN A 138 -11.66 -16.31 -15.54
N ALA A 139 -11.07 -17.36 -16.09
CA ALA A 139 -9.63 -17.46 -16.32
C ALA A 139 -9.41 -17.54 -17.84
N TYR A 140 -8.79 -16.51 -18.41
CA TYR A 140 -8.41 -16.36 -19.84
C TYR A 140 -9.10 -17.31 -20.85
N ASN A 141 -10.07 -16.79 -21.60
CA ASN A 141 -10.83 -17.46 -22.68
C ASN A 141 -11.62 -18.73 -22.31
N ASN A 142 -11.58 -19.22 -21.07
CA ASN A 142 -12.43 -20.33 -20.61
C ASN A 142 -13.14 -20.01 -19.29
N VAL A 143 -14.42 -20.36 -19.22
CA VAL A 143 -15.21 -20.26 -18.00
C VAL A 143 -15.11 -21.59 -17.26
N ALA A 144 -14.41 -21.63 -16.14
CA ALA A 144 -14.38 -22.79 -15.26
C ALA A 144 -15.43 -22.59 -14.16
N CYS A 145 -16.43 -23.47 -14.11
CA CYS A 145 -17.45 -23.47 -13.06
C CYS A 145 -17.18 -24.60 -12.07
N ALA A 146 -17.07 -24.25 -10.78
CA ALA A 146 -16.88 -25.18 -9.67
C ALA A 146 -18.01 -25.00 -8.65
N THR A 147 -18.30 -26.03 -7.85
CA THR A 147 -19.22 -25.94 -6.72
C THR A 147 -18.49 -25.44 -5.48
N SER A 148 -19.06 -24.46 -4.77
CA SER A 148 -18.49 -23.95 -3.52
C SER A 148 -18.44 -25.06 -2.47
N LYS A 149 -17.24 -25.38 -1.98
CA LYS A 149 -17.06 -26.08 -0.69
C LYS A 149 -16.79 -25.01 0.37
N CYS A 150 -17.69 -24.88 1.34
CA CYS A 150 -17.45 -24.10 2.55
C CYS A 150 -16.38 -24.78 3.42
#